data_AF-A0A0M8YFT3-F1
#
_entry.id   AF-A0A0M8YFT3-F1
#
_cell.length_a   1.000
_cell.length_b   1.000
_cell.length_c   1.000
_cell.angle_alpha   90.00
_cell.angle_beta   90.00
_cell.angle_gamma   90.00
#
_symmetry.space_group_name_H-M   'P 1'
#
loop_
_entity.id
_entity.type
_entity.pdbx_description
1 polymer ?
#
loop_
_entity_poly.entity_id
_entity_poly.type
_entity_poly.pdbx_seq_one_letter_code
_entity_poly.pdbx_strand_id
1 'polypeptide(L)'
;MRAELSRIDAEDVLELRLDSDHGDTGAGLALRRHGDEEAAIRVTDLEREGARVRARLAGLPLADGVWDVLWVDGRGRSVPLSTRDTGLSLADRITYLRGRRERELRTLRDRDGRLRVRAAAATPYAEVVWVEVDAAEGTVTVSGVLAYAPERRGAATAEVVARQRHLDGRLTAPAELDGARFHCVIPLAPVADAHVRERRHNEWDLWLRTPDGRRELRLAMHADDIVGKKHKIVYPGAVVDARGAGDAAGVRVRPYYTVKDELSLLAVEHTGGGR
;
A
#
# COMPACT_ATOMS: atom_id res chain seq x y z
N MET A 1 30.27 9.38 -1.31
CA MET A 1 29.65 8.50 -0.30
C MET A 1 28.53 7.70 -0.95
N ARG A 2 28.46 6.40 -0.73
CA ARG A 2 27.43 5.52 -1.29
C ARG A 2 26.93 4.53 -0.24
N ALA A 3 25.64 4.22 -0.29
CA ALA A 3 25.00 3.19 0.49
C ALA A 3 24.76 1.92 -0.36
N GLU A 4 25.09 0.76 0.21
CA GLU A 4 24.78 -0.57 -0.31
C GLU A 4 23.43 -1.10 0.23
N LEU A 5 22.90 -0.50 1.29
CA LEU A 5 21.55 -0.73 1.81
C LEU A 5 20.94 0.60 2.24
N SER A 6 19.66 0.82 1.95
CA SER A 6 18.92 2.01 2.40
C SER A 6 17.45 1.69 2.64
N ARG A 7 17.03 1.61 3.91
CA ARG A 7 15.67 1.22 4.31
C ARG A 7 15.15 2.11 5.43
N ILE A 8 13.83 2.27 5.50
CA ILE A 8 13.17 2.88 6.65
C ILE A 8 12.42 1.80 7.41
N ASP A 9 12.73 1.66 8.69
CA ASP A 9 12.07 0.71 9.57
C ASP A 9 10.76 1.27 10.16
N ALA A 10 10.06 0.44 10.95
CA ALA A 10 8.79 0.82 11.53
C ALA A 10 8.88 1.95 12.57
N GLU A 11 10.05 2.38 12.99
CA GLU A 11 10.24 3.49 13.94
C GLU A 11 10.65 4.80 13.23
N ASP A 12 10.48 4.86 11.91
CA ASP A 12 10.92 5.97 11.06
C ASP A 12 12.45 6.18 11.14
N VAL A 13 13.21 5.11 11.33
CA VAL A 13 14.68 5.15 11.28
C VAL A 13 15.15 4.80 9.87
N LEU A 14 15.88 5.71 9.24
CA LEU A 14 16.63 5.44 8.03
C LEU A 14 17.89 4.66 8.39
N GLU A 15 17.90 3.38 8.04
CA GLU A 15 19.06 2.51 8.13
C GLU A 15 19.83 2.52 6.82
N LEU A 16 21.13 2.81 6.93
CA LEU A 16 22.08 2.77 5.83
C LEU A 16 23.21 1.80 6.15
N ARG A 17 23.65 1.06 5.13
CA ARG A 17 24.95 0.40 5.15
C ARG A 17 25.83 1.04 4.09
N LEU A 18 26.87 1.74 4.51
CA LEU A 18 27.80 2.45 3.64
C LEU A 18 28.80 1.48 2.99
N ASP A 19 29.29 1.82 1.80
CA ASP A 19 30.29 1.02 1.06
C ASP A 19 31.67 0.99 1.73
N SER A 20 31.93 1.93 2.64
CA SER A 20 33.20 2.10 3.32
C SER A 20 33.04 2.90 4.61
N ASP A 21 33.75 2.46 5.66
CA ASP A 21 33.81 3.19 6.92
C ASP A 21 34.73 4.40 6.77
N HIS A 22 34.16 5.53 6.39
CA HIS A 22 34.88 6.79 6.40
C HIS A 22 35.03 7.21 7.86
N GLY A 23 36.17 6.93 8.49
CA GLY A 23 36.50 7.23 9.91
C GLY A 23 36.50 8.72 10.28
N ASP A 24 35.73 9.54 9.57
CA ASP A 24 35.49 10.94 9.81
C ASP A 24 34.50 11.08 10.99
N THR A 25 35.07 11.10 12.19
CA THR A 25 34.35 11.44 13.43
C THR A 25 33.78 12.85 13.30
N GLY A 26 32.46 12.96 13.16
CA GLY A 26 31.76 14.24 12.92
C GLY A 26 30.90 14.26 11.66
N ALA A 27 30.94 13.21 10.84
CA ALA A 27 30.05 13.09 9.70
C ALA A 27 28.61 12.78 10.13
N GLY A 28 27.63 13.39 9.45
CA GLY A 28 26.21 13.26 9.75
C GLY A 28 25.33 13.22 8.51
N LEU A 29 24.01 13.35 8.70
CA LEU A 29 23.03 13.37 7.62
C LEU A 29 22.23 14.68 7.61
N ALA A 30 21.80 15.07 6.42
CA ALA A 30 20.84 16.14 6.24
C ALA A 30 19.82 15.78 5.15
N LEU A 31 18.64 16.37 5.23
CA LEU A 31 17.58 16.23 4.23
C LEU A 31 17.33 17.58 3.59
N ARG A 32 17.37 17.66 2.26
CA ARG A 32 16.99 18.87 1.52
C ARG A 32 15.81 18.58 0.63
N ARG A 33 14.82 19.46 0.61
CA ARG A 33 13.66 19.28 -0.26
C ARG A 33 14.10 19.29 -1.72
N HIS A 34 13.65 18.31 -2.49
CA HIS A 34 14.07 18.16 -3.87
C HIS A 34 13.56 19.32 -4.72
N GLY A 35 14.45 19.92 -5.52
CA GLY A 35 14.15 21.12 -6.32
C GLY A 35 14.18 22.42 -5.53
N ASP A 36 14.51 22.36 -4.24
CA ASP A 36 14.71 23.52 -3.39
C ASP A 36 16.20 23.71 -3.12
N GLU A 37 16.68 24.95 -3.25
CA GLU A 37 18.05 25.34 -2.91
C GLU A 37 18.16 25.87 -1.47
N GLU A 38 17.04 25.94 -0.73
CA GLU A 38 16.97 26.29 0.69
C GLU A 38 17.82 25.38 1.61
N ALA A 39 17.79 25.73 2.91
CA ALA A 39 18.52 25.06 3.97
C ALA A 39 18.12 23.59 4.14
N ALA A 40 19.14 22.73 4.21
CA ALA A 40 18.95 21.32 4.56
C ALA A 40 18.65 21.15 6.05
N ILE A 41 17.68 20.30 6.38
CA ILE A 41 17.36 19.89 7.76
C ILE A 41 18.41 18.89 8.23
N ARG A 42 19.17 19.23 9.27
CA ARG A 42 20.13 18.30 9.89
C ARG A 42 19.40 17.20 10.66
N VAL A 43 19.85 15.97 10.47
CA VAL A 43 19.40 14.83 11.30
C VAL A 43 20.29 14.79 12.53
N THR A 44 19.74 15.13 13.68
CA THR A 44 20.48 15.22 14.94
C THR A 44 20.56 13.91 15.70
N ASP A 45 19.56 13.05 15.56
CA ASP A 45 19.53 11.71 16.14
C ASP A 45 20.11 10.71 15.12
N LEU A 46 21.43 10.55 15.18
CA LEU A 46 22.21 9.70 14.29
C LEU A 46 23.16 8.83 15.10
N GLU A 47 23.00 7.53 14.95
CA GLU A 47 23.89 6.51 15.50
C GLU A 47 24.75 5.91 14.38
N ARG A 48 26.02 5.67 14.68
CA ARG A 48 26.95 5.07 13.74
C ARG A 48 27.77 3.97 14.41
N GLU A 49 27.79 2.82 13.75
CA GLU A 49 28.58 1.65 14.13
C GLU A 49 29.31 1.13 12.89
N GLY A 50 30.57 1.53 12.73
CA GLY A 50 31.36 1.29 11.51
C GLY A 50 30.65 1.83 10.26
N ALA A 51 30.35 0.92 9.32
CA ALA A 51 29.64 1.23 8.08
C ALA A 51 28.11 1.33 8.23
N ARG A 52 27.54 0.97 9.38
CA ARG A 52 26.11 1.06 9.63
C ARG A 52 25.78 2.44 10.20
N VAL A 53 24.77 3.08 9.62
CA VAL A 53 24.23 4.36 10.10
C VAL A 53 22.74 4.18 10.33
N ARG A 54 22.26 4.60 11.50
CA ARG A 54 20.85 4.65 11.85
C ARG A 54 20.49 6.10 12.15
N ALA A 55 19.56 6.65 11.39
CA ALA A 55 19.15 8.04 11.50
C ALA A 55 17.65 8.13 11.77
N ARG A 56 17.26 8.59 12.96
CA ARG A 56 15.85 8.75 13.30
C ARG A 56 15.28 9.95 12.56
N LEU A 57 14.27 9.70 11.72
CA LEU A 57 13.55 10.73 10.97
C LEU A 57 12.26 11.15 11.68
N ALA A 58 11.83 10.41 12.70
CA ALA A 58 10.71 10.77 13.56
C ALA A 58 10.93 12.17 14.16
N GLY A 59 9.89 13.01 14.16
CA GLY A 59 9.94 14.38 14.69
C GLY A 59 10.58 15.43 13.78
N LEU A 60 11.24 15.05 12.68
CA LEU A 60 11.73 16.04 11.71
C LEU A 60 10.55 16.76 11.01
N PRO A 61 10.64 18.07 10.76
CA PRO A 61 9.58 18.87 10.13
C PRO A 61 9.56 18.67 8.60
N LEU A 62 9.43 17.43 8.16
CA LEU A 62 9.34 17.07 6.74
C LEU A 62 7.92 17.32 6.25
N ALA A 63 7.76 18.33 5.40
CA ALA A 63 6.56 18.53 4.59
C ALA A 63 6.43 17.45 3.50
N ASP A 64 5.21 17.31 2.98
CA ASP A 64 4.92 16.41 1.86
C ASP A 64 5.80 16.74 0.65
N GLY A 65 6.42 15.70 0.09
CA GLY A 65 7.32 15.82 -1.04
C GLY A 65 8.47 14.82 -1.02
N VAL A 66 9.45 15.07 -1.87
CA VAL A 66 10.67 14.26 -2.00
C VAL A 66 11.83 15.05 -1.42
N TRP A 67 12.69 14.36 -0.67
CA TRP A 67 13.82 14.92 0.05
C TRP A 67 15.10 14.21 -0.37
N ASP A 68 16.09 14.96 -0.85
CA ASP A 68 17.42 14.45 -1.14
C ASP A 68 18.12 14.11 0.19
N VAL A 69 18.68 12.90 0.30
CA VAL A 69 19.50 12.51 1.45
C VAL A 69 20.93 12.97 1.20
N LEU A 70 21.44 13.82 2.08
CA LEU A 70 22.78 14.37 1.99
C LEU A 70 23.67 13.78 3.07
N TRP A 71 24.86 13.32 2.68
CA TRP A 71 25.95 13.06 3.60
C TRP A 71 26.63 14.38 3.95
N VAL A 72 26.90 14.61 5.22
CA VAL A 72 27.68 15.77 5.67
C VAL A 72 28.99 15.30 6.26
N ASP A 73 30.11 15.76 5.71
CA ASP A 73 31.44 15.45 6.24
C ASP A 73 31.75 16.22 7.55
N GLY A 74 32.85 15.87 8.22
CA GLY A 74 33.29 16.53 9.46
C GLY A 74 33.63 18.01 9.31
N ARG A 75 33.72 18.52 8.07
CA ARG A 75 33.92 19.95 7.75
C ARG A 75 32.60 20.67 7.43
N GLY A 76 31.46 19.99 7.55
CA GLY A 76 30.14 20.54 7.31
C GLY A 76 29.72 20.57 5.83
N ARG A 77 30.54 20.06 4.90
CA ARG A 77 30.18 20.02 3.47
C ARG A 77 29.17 18.92 3.23
N SER A 78 28.10 19.26 2.50
CA SER A 78 27.03 18.32 2.16
C SER A 78 27.16 17.82 0.73
N VAL A 79 27.01 16.51 0.53
CA VAL A 79 26.98 15.87 -0.79
C VAL A 79 25.81 14.89 -0.87
N PRO A 80 25.08 14.81 -2.00
CA PRO A 80 24.02 13.83 -2.17
C PRO A 80 24.54 12.40 -1.97
N LEU A 81 23.83 11.62 -1.16
CA LEU A 81 24.15 10.22 -0.92
C LEU A 81 23.64 9.39 -2.10
N SER A 82 24.52 8.58 -2.68
CA SER A 82 24.13 7.61 -3.71
C SER A 82 23.72 6.28 -3.08
N THR A 83 22.86 5.50 -3.74
CA THR A 83 22.50 4.14 -3.32
C THR A 83 22.45 3.17 -4.51
N ARG A 84 22.85 1.93 -4.27
CA ARG A 84 22.61 0.78 -5.18
C ARG A 84 21.39 -0.03 -4.79
N ASP A 85 20.91 0.14 -3.56
CA ASP A 85 19.68 -0.49 -3.09
C ASP A 85 18.49 0.11 -3.86
N THR A 86 17.57 -0.76 -4.28
CA THR A 86 16.31 -0.33 -4.88
C THR A 86 15.41 0.37 -3.87
N GLY A 87 15.66 0.18 -2.57
CA GLY A 87 14.87 0.74 -1.47
C GLY A 87 13.62 -0.09 -1.14
N LEU A 88 13.32 -1.14 -1.92
CA LEU A 88 12.14 -1.98 -1.73
C LEU A 88 12.49 -3.24 -0.92
N SER A 89 11.80 -3.39 0.21
CA SER A 89 11.66 -4.65 0.95
C SER A 89 10.20 -4.80 1.29
N LEU A 90 9.49 -5.71 0.61
CA LEU A 90 8.05 -5.86 0.82
C LEU A 90 7.74 -6.26 2.27
N ALA A 91 8.54 -7.13 2.87
CA ALA A 91 8.35 -7.56 4.26
C ALA A 91 8.52 -6.40 5.26
N ASP A 92 9.58 -5.60 5.11
CA ASP A 92 9.79 -4.42 5.98
C ASP A 92 8.70 -3.38 5.74
N ARG A 93 8.27 -3.22 4.48
CA ARG A 93 7.19 -2.32 4.13
C ARG A 93 5.87 -2.73 4.75
N ILE A 94 5.50 -4.00 4.71
CA ILE A 94 4.29 -4.51 5.39
C ILE A 94 4.40 -4.29 6.91
N THR A 95 5.58 -4.48 7.49
CA THR A 95 5.82 -4.17 8.92
C THR A 95 5.63 -2.68 9.21
N TYR A 96 6.18 -1.80 8.37
CA TYR A 96 6.02 -0.35 8.46
C TYR A 96 4.54 0.07 8.45
N LEU A 97 3.74 -0.50 7.54
CA LEU A 97 2.33 -0.16 7.38
C LEU A 97 1.48 -0.47 8.62
N ARG A 98 1.82 -1.47 9.43
CA ARG A 98 0.98 -1.93 10.57
C ARG A 98 0.92 -0.96 11.76
N GLY A 99 1.82 0.03 11.82
CA GLY A 99 1.84 1.02 12.90
C GLY A 99 0.96 2.22 12.59
N ARG A 100 0.31 2.80 13.62
CA ARG A 100 -0.41 4.07 13.50
C ARG A 100 0.54 5.17 13.05
N ARG A 101 0.20 5.89 11.98
CA ARG A 101 1.00 7.02 11.48
C ARG A 101 0.13 8.10 10.84
N GLU A 102 0.61 9.33 10.90
CA GLU A 102 0.05 10.49 10.18
C GLU A 102 0.93 10.91 8.99
N ARG A 103 2.14 10.36 8.91
CA ARG A 103 3.09 10.54 7.81
C ARG A 103 3.70 9.21 7.40
N GLU A 104 3.79 9.00 6.11
CA GLU A 104 4.54 7.92 5.49
C GLU A 104 5.91 8.42 5.07
N LEU A 105 6.93 7.62 5.35
CA LEU A 105 8.27 7.77 4.80
C LEU A 105 8.61 6.56 3.92
N ARG A 106 9.25 6.83 2.78
CA ARG A 106 9.70 5.79 1.85
C ARG A 106 11.05 6.17 1.26
N THR A 107 11.99 5.23 1.21
CA THR A 107 13.24 5.40 0.46
C THR A 107 12.96 5.28 -1.03
N LEU A 108 13.62 6.13 -1.81
CA LEU A 108 13.55 6.11 -3.26
C LEU A 108 14.96 6.19 -3.82
N ARG A 109 15.20 5.45 -4.90
CA ARG A 109 16.39 5.62 -5.74
C ARG A 109 15.98 6.34 -7.01
N ASP A 110 16.58 7.49 -7.27
CA ASP A 110 16.33 8.20 -8.54
C ASP A 110 17.12 7.57 -9.71
N ARG A 111 16.87 8.08 -10.92
CA ARG A 111 17.54 7.60 -12.15
C ARG A 111 19.05 7.75 -12.13
N ASP A 112 19.57 8.72 -11.37
CA ASP A 112 21.00 9.02 -11.23
C ASP A 112 21.63 8.20 -10.08
N GLY A 113 20.83 7.33 -9.43
CA GLY A 113 21.24 6.49 -8.33
C GLY A 113 21.36 7.22 -6.99
N ARG A 114 20.74 8.38 -6.83
CA ARG A 114 20.73 9.12 -5.56
C ARG A 114 19.64 8.60 -4.64
N LEU A 115 19.95 8.52 -3.35
CA LEU A 115 18.99 8.20 -2.32
C LEU A 115 18.14 9.43 -2.00
N ARG A 116 16.83 9.21 -2.00
CA ARG A 116 15.84 10.20 -1.56
C ARG A 116 14.90 9.56 -0.55
N VAL A 117 14.23 10.40 0.22
CA VAL A 117 13.11 10.02 1.09
C VAL A 117 11.87 10.75 0.62
N ARG A 118 10.80 10.03 0.34
CA ARG A 118 9.48 10.62 0.15
C ARG A 118 8.80 10.72 1.51
N ALA A 119 8.30 11.91 1.83
CA ALA A 119 7.36 12.16 2.92
C ALA A 119 5.98 12.44 2.32
N ALA A 120 4.94 11.83 2.87
CA ALA A 120 3.56 12.09 2.48
C ALA A 120 2.62 11.92 3.66
N ALA A 121 1.52 12.67 3.70
CA ALA A 121 0.44 12.43 4.66
C ALA A 121 -0.07 10.98 4.56
N ALA A 122 -0.18 10.32 5.70
CA ALA A 122 -0.67 8.95 5.79
C ALA A 122 -2.15 8.94 6.18
N THR A 123 -2.99 8.37 5.31
CA THR A 123 -4.40 8.10 5.60
C THR A 123 -4.60 6.60 5.75
N PRO A 124 -5.14 6.11 6.87
CA PRO A 124 -5.34 4.67 7.04
C PRO A 124 -6.28 4.04 5.99
N TYR A 125 -5.90 2.84 5.54
CA TYR A 125 -6.58 2.04 4.53
C TYR A 125 -6.32 0.54 4.79
N ALA A 126 -6.91 -0.34 3.98
CA ALA A 126 -6.66 -1.79 4.06
C ALA A 126 -5.70 -2.20 2.93
N GLU A 127 -4.43 -2.45 3.24
CA GLU A 127 -3.43 -2.93 2.29
C GLU A 127 -3.72 -4.38 1.94
N VAL A 128 -4.09 -4.63 0.70
CA VAL A 128 -4.30 -5.96 0.12
C VAL A 128 -2.95 -6.58 -0.18
N VAL A 129 -2.72 -7.79 0.34
CA VAL A 129 -1.50 -8.58 0.13
C VAL A 129 -1.78 -9.80 -0.74
N TRP A 130 -2.98 -10.37 -0.63
CA TRP A 130 -3.38 -11.54 -1.41
C TRP A 130 -4.81 -11.38 -1.92
N VAL A 131 -5.04 -11.84 -3.15
CA VAL A 131 -6.35 -11.94 -3.78
C VAL A 131 -6.40 -13.25 -4.54
N GLU A 132 -7.43 -14.04 -4.28
CA GLU A 132 -7.67 -15.32 -4.92
C GLU A 132 -9.13 -15.41 -5.35
N VAL A 133 -9.35 -15.96 -6.55
CA VAL A 133 -10.68 -16.13 -7.12
C VAL A 133 -10.97 -17.61 -7.18
N ASP A 134 -11.98 -18.05 -6.43
CA ASP A 134 -12.52 -19.39 -6.54
C ASP A 134 -13.71 -19.34 -7.50
N ALA A 135 -13.48 -19.79 -8.73
CA ALA A 135 -14.52 -19.78 -9.76
C ALA A 135 -15.58 -20.87 -9.55
N ALA A 136 -15.24 -21.96 -8.87
CA ALA A 136 -16.18 -23.05 -8.60
C ALA A 136 -17.15 -22.67 -7.48
N GLU A 137 -16.62 -22.07 -6.41
CA GLU A 137 -17.43 -21.61 -5.27
C GLU A 137 -18.05 -20.22 -5.51
N GLY A 138 -17.62 -19.51 -6.56
CA GLY A 138 -18.09 -18.16 -6.86
C GLY A 138 -17.71 -17.17 -5.75
N THR A 139 -16.45 -17.20 -5.31
CA THR A 139 -15.95 -16.35 -4.23
C THR A 139 -14.65 -15.63 -4.58
N VAL A 140 -14.36 -14.56 -3.85
CA VAL A 140 -13.05 -13.90 -3.85
C VAL A 140 -12.52 -13.86 -2.43
N THR A 141 -11.38 -14.50 -2.22
CA THR A 141 -10.65 -14.43 -0.95
C THR A 141 -9.68 -13.26 -0.99
N VAL A 142 -9.69 -12.42 0.04
CA VAL A 142 -8.77 -11.28 0.17
C VAL A 142 -8.12 -11.31 1.54
N SER A 143 -6.81 -11.10 1.59
CA SER A 143 -6.11 -10.91 2.87
C SER A 143 -5.09 -9.77 2.79
N GLY A 144 -4.74 -9.23 3.95
CA GLY A 144 -3.92 -8.03 4.00
C GLY A 144 -3.67 -7.50 5.40
N VAL A 145 -3.33 -6.22 5.47
CA VAL A 145 -3.07 -5.51 6.73
C VAL A 145 -3.78 -4.16 6.80
N LEU A 146 -4.12 -3.71 8.01
CA LEU A 146 -4.60 -2.36 8.28
C LEU A 146 -3.40 -1.41 8.24
N ALA A 147 -3.28 -0.64 7.16
CA ALA A 147 -2.21 0.32 6.99
C ALA A 147 -2.51 1.59 7.80
N TYR A 148 -1.54 2.07 8.56
CA TYR A 148 -1.55 3.29 9.36
C TYR A 148 -2.63 3.34 10.45
N ALA A 149 -3.36 2.25 10.68
CA ALA A 149 -4.41 2.17 11.67
C ALA A 149 -3.83 1.98 13.09
N PRO A 150 -4.57 2.37 14.14
CA PRO A 150 -4.25 2.00 15.51
C PRO A 150 -4.12 0.48 15.64
N GLU A 151 -3.08 0.04 16.36
CA GLU A 151 -2.90 -1.38 16.67
C GLU A 151 -4.11 -1.88 17.47
N ARG A 152 -4.58 -3.06 17.09
CA ARG A 152 -5.61 -3.79 17.83
C ARG A 152 -4.96 -5.00 18.50
N ARG A 153 -5.46 -5.36 19.67
CA ARG A 153 -5.05 -6.59 20.36
C ARG A 153 -6.12 -7.66 20.18
N GLY A 154 -5.68 -8.86 19.84
CA GLY A 154 -6.54 -10.04 19.72
C GLY A 154 -7.39 -10.10 18.46
N ALA A 155 -8.14 -11.19 18.36
CA ALA A 155 -9.03 -11.47 17.24
C ALA A 155 -10.34 -10.66 17.35
N ALA A 156 -10.89 -10.23 16.22
CA ALA A 156 -12.20 -9.58 16.15
C ALA A 156 -12.89 -9.82 14.80
N THR A 157 -14.21 -9.70 14.78
CA THR A 157 -15.00 -9.75 13.55
C THR A 157 -15.19 -8.35 12.98
N ALA A 158 -14.75 -8.16 11.74
CA ALA A 158 -15.00 -6.99 10.90
C ALA A 158 -15.92 -7.38 9.74
N GLU A 159 -16.18 -6.44 8.84
CA GLU A 159 -16.96 -6.70 7.63
C GLU A 159 -16.30 -6.07 6.42
N VAL A 160 -16.24 -6.78 5.31
CA VAL A 160 -16.08 -6.13 4.01
C VAL A 160 -17.44 -5.63 3.55
N VAL A 161 -17.47 -4.38 3.11
CA VAL A 161 -18.62 -3.71 2.52
C VAL A 161 -18.28 -3.49 1.04
N ALA A 162 -19.07 -4.05 0.14
CA ALA A 162 -19.01 -3.65 -1.27
C ALA A 162 -20.17 -2.71 -1.58
N ARG A 163 -19.88 -1.61 -2.30
CA ARG A 163 -20.91 -0.69 -2.82
C ARG A 163 -20.80 -0.58 -4.31
N GLN A 164 -21.94 -0.69 -4.97
CA GLN A 164 -22.06 -0.52 -6.39
C GLN A 164 -21.86 0.95 -6.76
N ARG A 165 -21.03 1.24 -7.74
CA ARG A 165 -20.70 2.60 -8.10
C ARG A 165 -21.83 3.24 -8.91
N HIS A 166 -22.28 4.42 -8.48
CA HIS A 166 -23.38 5.19 -9.08
C HIS A 166 -24.75 4.47 -9.05
N LEU A 167 -24.91 3.50 -8.15
CA LEU A 167 -26.14 2.74 -7.92
C LEU A 167 -26.28 2.48 -6.41
N ASP A 168 -27.44 1.95 -5.99
CA ASP A 168 -27.75 1.73 -4.57
C ASP A 168 -27.34 0.34 -4.05
N GLY A 169 -26.73 -0.50 -4.90
CA GLY A 169 -26.29 -1.84 -4.53
C GLY A 169 -25.28 -1.83 -3.38
N ARG A 170 -25.56 -2.62 -2.35
CA ARG A 170 -24.69 -2.82 -1.18
C ARG A 170 -24.71 -4.27 -0.75
N LEU A 171 -23.53 -4.82 -0.47
CA LEU A 171 -23.38 -6.15 0.13
C LEU A 171 -22.34 -6.11 1.24
N THR A 172 -22.46 -7.04 2.19
CA THR A 172 -21.48 -7.23 3.25
C THR A 172 -21.04 -8.68 3.31
N ALA A 173 -19.80 -8.91 3.72
CA ALA A 173 -19.23 -10.21 3.99
C ALA A 173 -18.43 -10.15 5.30
N PRO A 174 -18.44 -11.21 6.14
CA PRO A 174 -17.62 -11.23 7.34
C PRO A 174 -16.13 -11.15 6.99
N ALA A 175 -15.37 -10.47 7.84
CA ALA A 175 -13.92 -10.42 7.79
C ALA A 175 -13.36 -10.74 9.16
N GLU A 176 -12.29 -11.51 9.19
CA GLU A 176 -11.53 -11.80 10.40
C GLU A 176 -10.43 -10.75 10.54
N LEU A 177 -10.26 -10.23 11.75
CA LEU A 177 -9.11 -9.41 12.14
C LEU A 177 -8.29 -10.15 13.18
N ASP A 178 -6.98 -10.19 12.99
CA ASP A 178 -6.00 -10.59 14.01
C ASP A 178 -4.90 -9.54 14.10
N GLY A 179 -4.98 -8.72 15.15
CA GLY A 179 -4.17 -7.51 15.28
C GLY A 179 -4.37 -6.56 14.10
N ALA A 180 -3.33 -6.35 13.30
CA ALA A 180 -3.38 -5.54 12.08
C ALA A 180 -3.65 -6.37 10.82
N ARG A 181 -3.76 -7.70 10.89
CA ARG A 181 -4.05 -8.54 9.72
C ARG A 181 -5.55 -8.66 9.51
N PHE A 182 -5.96 -8.77 8.26
CA PHE A 182 -7.34 -9.12 7.92
C PHE A 182 -7.41 -10.25 6.89
N HIS A 183 -8.50 -11.00 6.94
CA HIS A 183 -8.85 -12.03 5.97
C HIS A 183 -10.36 -12.00 5.73
N CYS A 184 -10.80 -12.18 4.50
CA CYS A 184 -12.22 -12.32 4.19
C CYS A 184 -12.45 -13.15 2.93
N VAL A 185 -13.65 -13.71 2.84
CA VAL A 185 -14.17 -14.39 1.65
C VAL A 185 -15.43 -13.65 1.22
N ILE A 186 -15.41 -13.11 0.01
CA ILE A 186 -16.49 -12.29 -0.55
C ILE A 186 -17.32 -13.17 -1.51
N PRO A 187 -18.59 -13.44 -1.22
CA PRO A 187 -19.46 -14.17 -2.13
C PRO A 187 -19.82 -13.32 -3.35
N LEU A 188 -19.78 -13.91 -4.55
CA LEU A 188 -20.05 -13.20 -5.81
C LEU A 188 -21.50 -13.29 -6.26
N ALA A 189 -22.29 -14.25 -5.77
CA ALA A 189 -23.71 -14.37 -6.12
C ALA A 189 -24.52 -13.08 -5.83
N PRO A 190 -24.37 -12.40 -4.67
CA PRO A 190 -25.07 -11.13 -4.44
C PRO A 190 -24.64 -10.01 -5.42
N VAL A 191 -23.41 -10.05 -5.93
CA VAL A 191 -22.91 -9.11 -6.95
C VAL A 191 -23.58 -9.36 -8.29
N ALA A 192 -23.76 -10.63 -8.66
CA ALA A 192 -24.44 -11.06 -9.87
C ALA A 192 -25.94 -10.74 -9.83
N ASP A 193 -26.60 -11.01 -8.71
CA ASP A 193 -28.03 -10.71 -8.49
C ASP A 193 -28.34 -9.22 -8.63
N ALA A 194 -27.43 -8.35 -8.14
CA ALA A 194 -27.57 -6.90 -8.22
C ALA A 194 -27.06 -6.30 -9.56
N HIS A 195 -26.82 -7.13 -10.58
CA HIS A 195 -26.34 -6.66 -11.87
C HIS A 195 -27.45 -5.96 -12.68
N VAL A 196 -27.29 -4.64 -12.87
CA VAL A 196 -28.07 -3.81 -13.81
C VAL A 196 -27.57 -4.03 -15.23
N ARG A 197 -28.39 -4.64 -16.09
CA ARG A 197 -28.01 -5.08 -17.45
C ARG A 197 -27.92 -3.95 -18.48
N GLU A 198 -28.63 -2.86 -18.25
CA GLU A 198 -28.58 -1.66 -19.08
C GLU A 198 -27.19 -1.01 -19.07
N ARG A 199 -26.34 -1.40 -18.10
CA ARG A 199 -24.95 -0.96 -18.01
C ARG A 199 -24.02 -2.03 -18.58
N ARG A 200 -23.09 -1.58 -19.42
CA ARG A 200 -22.01 -2.43 -19.97
C ARG A 200 -21.20 -3.15 -18.87
N HIS A 201 -21.03 -2.50 -17.73
CA HIS A 201 -20.38 -3.07 -16.56
C HIS A 201 -20.87 -2.38 -15.28
N ASN A 202 -20.84 -3.13 -14.19
CA ASN A 202 -21.13 -2.65 -12.84
C ASN A 202 -19.90 -2.79 -11.96
N GLU A 203 -19.37 -1.66 -11.49
CA GLU A 203 -18.25 -1.62 -10.58
C GLU A 203 -18.72 -1.65 -9.12
N TRP A 204 -17.98 -2.38 -8.29
CA TRP A 204 -18.22 -2.49 -6.85
C TRP A 204 -16.95 -2.13 -6.10
N ASP A 205 -17.00 -1.00 -5.41
CA ASP A 205 -15.90 -0.55 -4.56
C ASP A 205 -15.96 -1.31 -3.23
N LEU A 206 -14.79 -1.72 -2.73
CA LEU A 206 -14.61 -2.53 -1.51
C LEU A 206 -13.99 -1.72 -0.37
N TRP A 207 -14.60 -1.80 0.79
CA TRP A 207 -14.09 -1.25 2.05
C TRP A 207 -14.11 -2.29 3.15
N LEU A 208 -13.17 -2.19 4.09
CA LEU A 208 -13.17 -2.94 5.32
C LEU A 208 -13.70 -2.05 6.45
N ARG A 209 -14.84 -2.41 7.02
CA ARG A 209 -15.44 -1.75 8.19
C ARG A 209 -14.92 -2.41 9.46
N THR A 210 -14.26 -1.64 10.32
CA THR A 210 -13.74 -2.12 11.60
C THR A 210 -14.85 -2.34 12.63
N PRO A 211 -14.63 -3.17 13.67
CA PRO A 211 -15.68 -3.54 14.62
C PRO A 211 -16.29 -2.38 15.41
N ASP A 212 -15.55 -1.28 15.57
CA ASP A 212 -16.06 -0.06 16.22
C ASP A 212 -17.02 0.73 15.31
N GLY A 213 -17.15 0.34 14.03
CA GLY A 213 -18.04 0.93 13.04
C GLY A 213 -17.70 2.36 12.65
N ARG A 214 -16.67 2.96 13.25
CA ARG A 214 -16.32 4.38 13.09
C ARG A 214 -15.62 4.68 11.79
N ARG A 215 -14.97 3.67 11.19
CA ARG A 215 -14.17 3.86 9.99
C ARG A 215 -14.32 2.70 9.02
N GLU A 216 -14.41 3.08 7.75
CA GLU A 216 -14.29 2.17 6.63
C GLU A 216 -12.99 2.45 5.90
N LEU A 217 -12.20 1.40 5.72
CA LEU A 217 -10.87 1.45 5.13
C LEU A 217 -10.96 0.94 3.69
N ARG A 218 -10.64 1.79 2.72
CA ARG A 218 -10.61 1.38 1.31
C ARG A 218 -9.60 0.24 1.13
N LEU A 219 -9.99 -0.84 0.45
CA LEU A 219 -9.04 -1.88 0.06
C LEU A 219 -8.16 -1.35 -1.09
N ALA A 220 -6.85 -1.36 -0.91
CA ALA A 220 -5.88 -0.89 -1.92
C ALA A 220 -4.56 -1.65 -1.80
N MET A 221 -3.69 -1.53 -2.82
CA MET A 221 -2.36 -2.15 -2.79
C MET A 221 -1.30 -1.11 -3.16
N HIS A 222 -0.51 -0.69 -2.20
CA HIS A 222 0.52 0.37 -2.36
C HIS A 222 1.91 -0.05 -1.86
N ALA A 223 2.04 -1.21 -1.21
CA ALA A 223 3.29 -1.65 -0.61
C ALA A 223 4.36 -2.04 -1.66
N ASP A 224 3.97 -2.63 -2.78
CA ASP A 224 4.83 -3.32 -3.75
C ASP A 224 5.58 -2.43 -4.77
N ASP A 225 5.45 -1.09 -4.70
CA ASP A 225 5.98 -0.12 -5.68
C ASP A 225 5.40 -0.23 -7.11
N ILE A 226 4.44 -1.13 -7.35
CA ILE A 226 3.81 -1.27 -8.66
C ILE A 226 2.71 -0.22 -8.80
N VAL A 227 3.00 0.91 -9.43
CA VAL A 227 1.96 1.92 -9.74
C VAL A 227 1.13 1.53 -10.96
N GLY A 228 -0.14 1.94 -11.00
CA GLY A 228 -0.99 1.79 -12.19
C GLY A 228 -1.39 0.34 -12.45
N LYS A 229 -1.77 -0.37 -11.38
CA LYS A 229 -2.13 -1.79 -11.36
C LYS A 229 -3.29 -2.12 -12.27
N LYS A 230 -4.20 -1.18 -12.52
CA LYS A 230 -5.36 -1.34 -13.43
C LYS A 230 -5.01 -1.98 -14.77
N HIS A 231 -3.85 -1.65 -15.34
CA HIS A 231 -3.41 -2.13 -16.65
C HIS A 231 -2.33 -3.22 -16.57
N LYS A 232 -1.90 -3.62 -15.36
CA LYS A 232 -0.79 -4.55 -15.13
C LYS A 232 -1.24 -5.85 -14.46
N ILE A 233 -2.29 -5.80 -13.65
CA ILE A 233 -2.81 -6.95 -12.91
C ILE A 233 -4.21 -7.29 -13.42
N VAL A 234 -4.37 -8.52 -13.89
CA VAL A 234 -5.63 -9.03 -14.41
C VAL A 234 -5.98 -10.31 -13.66
N TYR A 235 -7.09 -10.27 -12.91
CA TYR A 235 -7.63 -11.46 -12.25
C TYR A 235 -8.54 -12.25 -13.19
N PRO A 236 -8.57 -13.59 -13.04
CA PRO A 236 -9.64 -14.39 -13.65
C PRO A 236 -11.00 -13.95 -13.11
N GLY A 237 -12.06 -14.21 -13.86
CA GLY A 237 -13.43 -13.96 -13.42
C GLY A 237 -14.18 -15.26 -13.19
N ALA A 238 -15.08 -15.25 -12.22
CA ALA A 238 -16.06 -16.31 -12.00
C ALA A 238 -17.36 -15.95 -12.75
N VAL A 239 -17.93 -16.91 -13.47
CA VAL A 239 -19.28 -16.77 -14.02
C VAL A 239 -20.25 -17.26 -12.96
N VAL A 240 -21.19 -16.41 -12.58
CA VAL A 240 -22.15 -16.69 -11.52
C VAL A 240 -23.56 -16.46 -12.06
N ASP A 241 -24.45 -17.40 -11.78
CA ASP A 241 -25.86 -17.27 -12.17
C ASP A 241 -26.53 -16.16 -11.37
N ALA A 242 -27.17 -15.23 -12.06
CA ALA A 242 -27.94 -14.15 -11.44
C ALA A 242 -29.39 -14.61 -11.25
N ARG A 243 -29.89 -14.54 -10.01
CA ARG A 243 -31.30 -14.86 -9.70
C ARG A 243 -32.24 -13.89 -10.41
N GLY A 244 -33.33 -14.43 -10.97
CA GLY A 244 -34.34 -13.63 -11.68
C GLY A 244 -33.92 -13.16 -13.07
N ALA A 245 -32.70 -13.50 -13.52
CA ALA A 245 -32.42 -13.62 -14.93
C ALA A 245 -33.27 -14.78 -15.48
N GLY A 246 -34.02 -14.59 -16.56
CA GLY A 246 -34.57 -15.74 -17.28
C GLY A 246 -33.47 -16.68 -17.78
N ASP A 247 -33.84 -17.71 -18.52
CA ASP A 247 -32.87 -18.62 -19.16
C ASP A 247 -31.86 -17.81 -20.00
N ALA A 248 -30.56 -17.87 -19.64
CA ALA A 248 -29.39 -17.84 -20.53
C ALA A 248 -28.27 -16.79 -20.34
N ALA A 249 -28.27 -15.89 -19.35
CA ALA A 249 -27.12 -14.99 -19.15
C ALA A 249 -26.61 -14.96 -17.69
N GLY A 250 -25.48 -15.64 -17.47
CA GLY A 250 -24.71 -15.51 -16.24
C GLY A 250 -24.04 -14.13 -16.15
N VAL A 251 -23.48 -13.81 -14.99
CA VAL A 251 -22.69 -12.58 -14.78
C VAL A 251 -21.27 -12.98 -14.48
N ARG A 252 -20.32 -12.48 -15.27
CA ARG A 252 -18.89 -12.66 -14.97
C ARG A 252 -18.45 -11.57 -14.00
N VAL A 253 -18.05 -11.98 -12.80
CA VAL A 253 -17.53 -11.09 -11.76
C VAL A 253 -16.04 -11.36 -11.55
N ARG A 254 -15.23 -10.30 -11.50
CA ARG A 254 -13.79 -10.42 -11.21
C ARG A 254 -13.27 -9.27 -10.36
N PRO A 255 -12.22 -9.49 -9.56
CA PRO A 255 -11.45 -8.40 -8.99
C PRO A 255 -10.74 -7.58 -10.06
N TYR A 256 -10.56 -6.29 -9.80
CA TYR A 256 -9.69 -5.40 -10.59
C TYR A 256 -9.18 -4.26 -9.72
N TYR A 257 -8.07 -3.65 -10.12
CA TYR A 257 -7.58 -2.43 -9.50
C TYR A 257 -8.09 -1.18 -10.25
N THR A 258 -8.49 -0.15 -9.49
CA THR A 258 -8.83 1.16 -10.06
C THR A 258 -7.56 1.91 -10.50
N VAL A 259 -7.73 3.10 -11.09
CA VAL A 259 -6.61 3.99 -11.43
C VAL A 259 -5.82 4.48 -10.21
N LYS A 260 -6.41 4.36 -9.02
CA LYS A 260 -5.79 4.68 -7.73
C LYS A 260 -5.24 3.43 -7.04
N ASP A 261 -5.10 2.30 -7.74
CA ASP A 261 -4.62 1.04 -7.17
C ASP A 261 -5.49 0.51 -6.01
N GLU A 262 -6.78 0.85 -6.02
CA GLU A 262 -7.78 0.36 -5.07
C GLU A 262 -8.44 -0.93 -5.60
N LEU A 263 -8.60 -1.95 -4.76
CA LEU A 263 -9.23 -3.22 -5.16
C LEU A 263 -10.75 -3.04 -5.23
N SER A 264 -11.35 -3.50 -6.32
CA SER A 264 -12.79 -3.44 -6.59
C SER A 264 -13.24 -4.70 -7.33
N LEU A 265 -14.55 -4.94 -7.42
CA LEU A 265 -15.10 -5.97 -8.30
C LEU A 265 -15.72 -5.35 -9.55
N LEU A 266 -15.60 -6.04 -10.67
CA LEU A 266 -16.23 -5.68 -11.95
C LEU A 266 -17.16 -6.81 -12.36
N ALA A 267 -18.45 -6.51 -12.47
CA ALA A 267 -19.47 -7.42 -12.97
C ALA A 267 -19.86 -7.04 -14.39
N VAL A 268 -19.84 -8.00 -15.29
CA VAL A 268 -20.28 -7.84 -16.69
C VAL A 268 -21.20 -8.98 -17.06
N GLU A 269 -22.19 -8.70 -17.90
CA GLU A 269 -23.01 -9.75 -18.47
C GLU A 269 -22.13 -10.77 -19.20
N HIS A 270 -22.41 -12.05 -18.96
CA HIS A 270 -21.79 -13.17 -19.65
C HIS A 270 -22.85 -13.82 -20.53
N THR A 271 -22.90 -13.40 -21.79
CA THR A 271 -23.57 -14.14 -22.83
C THR A 271 -22.72 -15.37 -23.13
N GLY A 272 -23.26 -16.56 -22.88
CA GLY A 272 -22.53 -17.81 -23.07
C GLY A 272 -21.86 -17.86 -24.43
N GLY A 273 -20.53 -17.86 -24.45
CA GLY A 273 -19.77 -18.13 -25.66
C GLY A 273 -19.86 -19.62 -25.95
N GLY A 274 -20.72 -20.00 -26.90
CA GLY A 274 -20.70 -21.33 -27.48
C GLY A 274 -19.28 -21.66 -27.92
N ARG A 275 -18.72 -22.73 -27.36
CA ARG A 275 -17.67 -23.50 -28.03
C ARG A 275 -18.34 -24.60 -28.83
#